data_AF-A0AAV3WM25-F1
#
_entry.id   AF-A0AAV3WM25-F1
#
_cell.length_a   1.000
_cell.length_b   1.000
_cell.length_c   1.000
_cell.angle_alpha   90.00
_cell.angle_beta   90.00
_cell.angle_gamma   90.00
#
_symmetry.space_group_name_H-M   'P 1'
#
loop_
_entity.id
_entity.type
_entity.pdbx_description
1 polymer ?
#
loop_
_entity_poly.entity_id
_entity_poly.type
_entity_poly.pdbx_seq_one_letter_code
_entity_poly.pdbx_strand_id
1 'polypeptide(L)'
;MKLPRVVLVLIDESSSPVANSAATVVATLLGIERMRLQQPIGKAKVKFPKQSVLVLSSEQISRLAELRLHGFDGAVLVLASESFDALGAKHPILLWGQGSHDACSYPWKLPELLEKVAELVPMEPENLKMLQKELKAANQWFQRRVIPCLRKLAKKQENGAVDAKALRSLATIIEQLRADTPVACHAVVEVGGYSAQIQQHFQILLEQMGQPDNYDDTQIVLLREVFTKWRDLVMKAGEGLGAFS
;
A
#
# COMPACT_ATOMS: atom_id res chain seq x y z
N MET A 1 -26.52 -7.15 -20.31
CA MET A 1 -25.33 -6.90 -19.47
C MET A 1 -25.30 -5.44 -19.04
N LYS A 2 -24.91 -5.14 -17.80
CA LYS A 2 -24.66 -3.76 -17.35
C LYS A 2 -23.17 -3.49 -17.52
N LEU A 3 -22.80 -2.92 -18.67
CA LEU A 3 -21.40 -2.53 -18.91
C LEU A 3 -20.96 -1.45 -17.91
N PRO A 4 -19.66 -1.37 -17.58
CA PRO A 4 -19.12 -0.22 -16.87
C PRO A 4 -19.36 1.05 -17.68
N ARG A 5 -19.54 2.18 -16.99
CA ARG A 5 -19.70 3.49 -17.66
C ARG A 5 -18.36 4.09 -18.06
N VAL A 6 -17.31 3.77 -17.31
CA VAL A 6 -16.00 4.39 -17.44
C VAL A 6 -14.89 3.33 -17.33
N VAL A 7 -13.89 3.41 -18.20
CA VAL A 7 -12.61 2.72 -18.05
C VAL A 7 -11.60 3.70 -17.47
N LEU A 8 -11.00 3.32 -16.35
CA LEU A 8 -10.00 4.10 -15.65
C LEU A 8 -8.60 3.57 -15.98
N VAL A 9 -7.63 4.49 -16.11
CA VAL A 9 -6.21 4.19 -16.27
C VAL A 9 -5.40 5.08 -15.36
N LEU A 10 -4.38 4.52 -14.71
CA LEU A 10 -3.40 5.29 -13.94
C LEU A 10 -2.39 5.95 -14.86
N ILE A 11 -2.24 7.27 -14.74
CA ILE A 11 -1.25 8.08 -15.45
C ILE A 11 -0.42 8.81 -14.39
N ASP A 12 0.55 8.09 -13.83
CA ASP A 12 1.57 8.61 -12.92
C ASP A 12 2.94 8.00 -13.26
N GLU A 13 3.93 8.09 -12.37
CA GLU A 13 5.27 7.51 -12.55
C GLU A 13 5.25 5.99 -12.80
N SER A 14 4.18 5.30 -12.40
CA SER A 14 3.96 3.87 -12.63
C SER A 14 3.18 3.58 -13.92
N SER A 15 2.91 4.58 -14.76
CA SER A 15 2.08 4.45 -15.98
C SER A 15 2.56 3.33 -16.90
N SER A 16 1.72 2.33 -17.12
CA SER A 16 1.99 1.23 -18.04
C SER A 16 1.46 1.53 -19.46
N PRO A 17 2.31 1.52 -20.50
CA PRO A 17 1.88 1.66 -21.89
C PRO A 17 0.87 0.57 -22.30
N VAL A 18 1.03 -0.63 -21.75
CA VAL A 18 0.15 -1.77 -22.00
C VAL A 18 -1.23 -1.50 -21.41
N ALA A 19 -1.33 -1.16 -20.12
CA ALA A 19 -2.60 -0.88 -19.47
C ALA A 19 -3.34 0.27 -20.15
N ASN A 20 -2.60 1.31 -20.56
CA ASN A 20 -3.12 2.44 -21.31
C ASN A 20 -3.69 2.03 -22.68
N SER A 21 -2.95 1.19 -23.42
CA SER A 21 -3.38 0.70 -24.73
C SER A 21 -4.62 -0.19 -24.62
N ALA A 22 -4.61 -1.15 -23.70
CA ALA A 22 -5.75 -2.04 -23.46
C ALA A 22 -7.01 -1.25 -23.08
N ALA A 23 -6.90 -0.32 -22.14
CA ALA A 23 -8.02 0.54 -21.76
C ALA A 23 -8.55 1.40 -22.92
N THR A 24 -7.68 1.85 -23.82
CA THR A 24 -8.10 2.58 -25.03
C THR A 24 -8.91 1.69 -25.96
N VAL A 25 -8.43 0.46 -26.20
CA VAL A 25 -9.12 -0.51 -27.04
C VAL A 25 -10.48 -0.88 -26.45
N VAL A 26 -10.53 -1.20 -25.15
CA VAL A 26 -11.77 -1.50 -24.42
C VAL A 26 -12.76 -0.34 -24.51
N ALA A 27 -12.31 0.87 -24.18
CA ALA A 27 -13.16 2.06 -24.19
C ALA A 27 -13.77 2.32 -25.57
N THR A 28 -12.94 2.19 -26.61
CA THR A 28 -13.36 2.40 -28.00
C THR A 28 -14.37 1.35 -28.45
N LEU A 29 -14.11 0.06 -28.20
CA LEU A 29 -14.94 -1.03 -28.69
C LEU A 29 -16.25 -1.19 -27.92
N LEU A 30 -16.25 -0.89 -26.61
CA LEU A 30 -17.46 -0.92 -25.79
C LEU A 30 -18.24 0.40 -25.85
N GLY A 31 -17.70 1.45 -26.48
CA GLY A 31 -18.33 2.76 -26.55
C GLY A 31 -18.47 3.44 -25.19
N ILE A 32 -17.49 3.25 -24.30
CA ILE A 32 -17.51 3.74 -22.91
C ILE A 32 -16.43 4.79 -22.69
N GLU A 33 -16.68 5.71 -21.76
CA GLU A 33 -15.76 6.83 -21.50
C GLU A 33 -14.43 6.32 -20.93
N ARG A 34 -13.31 6.87 -21.43
CA ARG A 34 -11.99 6.62 -20.85
C ARG A 34 -11.59 7.80 -19.98
N MET A 35 -11.30 7.55 -18.71
CA MET A 35 -10.85 8.56 -17.75
C MET A 35 -9.43 8.25 -17.25
N ARG A 36 -8.61 9.30 -17.14
CA ARG A 36 -7.24 9.22 -16.64
C ARG A 36 -7.21 9.62 -15.18
N LEU A 37 -6.63 8.78 -14.33
CA LEU A 37 -6.40 9.07 -12.94
C LEU A 37 -4.95 9.52 -12.76
N GLN A 38 -4.75 10.75 -12.31
CA GLN A 38 -3.44 11.29 -11.94
C GLN A 38 -3.26 11.22 -10.42
N GLN A 39 -2.06 10.83 -10.00
CA GLN A 39 -1.64 10.82 -8.60
C GLN A 39 -0.70 12.01 -8.31
N PRO A 40 -0.61 12.50 -7.06
CA PRO A 40 -1.27 11.98 -5.86
C PRO A 40 -2.76 12.32 -5.80
N ILE A 41 -3.55 11.39 -5.28
CA ILE A 41 -5.00 11.60 -5.03
C ILE A 41 -5.21 12.60 -3.87
N GLY A 42 -4.16 12.91 -3.12
CA GLY A 42 -4.17 13.82 -1.98
C GLY A 42 -4.16 15.30 -2.36
N LYS A 43 -5.37 15.88 -2.47
CA LYS A 43 -5.74 17.25 -2.00
C LYS A 43 -7.19 17.62 -2.37
N ALA A 44 -7.76 17.03 -3.41
CA ALA A 44 -9.16 17.19 -3.79
C ALA A 44 -9.96 15.93 -3.46
N LYS A 45 -11.25 16.07 -3.10
CA LYS A 45 -12.18 14.94 -3.04
C LYS A 45 -12.41 14.42 -4.46
N VAL A 46 -11.52 13.55 -4.96
CA VAL A 46 -11.71 12.86 -6.23
C VAL A 46 -12.91 11.94 -6.07
N LYS A 47 -14.00 12.25 -6.78
CA LYS A 47 -15.20 11.41 -6.79
C LYS A 47 -15.00 10.32 -7.84
N PHE A 48 -14.71 9.11 -7.40
CA PHE A 48 -14.57 7.98 -8.31
C PHE A 48 -15.94 7.58 -8.89
N PRO A 49 -16.03 7.28 -10.20
CA PRO A 49 -17.23 6.73 -10.79
C PRO A 49 -17.46 5.30 -10.29
N LYS A 50 -18.62 5.02 -9.68
CA LYS A 50 -18.91 3.68 -9.12
C LYS A 50 -18.90 2.56 -10.17
N GLN A 51 -19.53 2.82 -11.31
CA GLN A 51 -19.60 1.86 -12.42
C GLN A 51 -18.37 2.04 -13.32
N SER A 52 -17.21 1.66 -12.82
CA SER A 52 -15.96 1.76 -13.55
C SER A 52 -15.10 0.52 -13.43
N VAL A 53 -14.29 0.27 -14.45
CA VAL A 53 -13.22 -0.74 -14.43
C VAL A 53 -11.88 -0.02 -14.52
N LEU A 54 -11.01 -0.27 -13.54
CA LEU A 54 -9.63 0.17 -13.56
C LEU A 54 -8.76 -0.90 -14.22
N VAL A 55 -8.07 -0.53 -15.30
CA VAL A 55 -7.12 -1.42 -15.98
C VAL A 55 -5.72 -1.14 -15.46
N LEU A 56 -5.05 -2.17 -14.93
CA LEU A 56 -3.71 -2.10 -14.34
C LEU A 56 -2.78 -3.12 -15.00
N SER A 57 -1.48 -2.86 -15.04
CA SER A 57 -0.49 -3.94 -15.14
C SER A 57 -0.14 -4.49 -13.76
N SER A 58 0.53 -5.64 -13.70
CA SER A 58 0.97 -6.26 -12.43
C SER A 58 1.77 -5.31 -11.53
N GLU A 59 2.64 -4.48 -12.11
CA GLU A 59 3.48 -3.54 -11.36
C GLU A 59 2.66 -2.42 -10.70
N GLN A 60 1.48 -2.11 -11.26
CA GLN A 60 0.59 -1.06 -10.79
C GLN A 60 -0.37 -1.55 -9.69
N ILE A 61 -0.41 -2.84 -9.35
CA ILE A 61 -1.29 -3.39 -8.30
C ILE A 61 -1.03 -2.70 -6.96
N SER A 62 0.22 -2.34 -6.67
CA SER A 62 0.64 -1.63 -5.45
C SER A 62 -0.08 -0.28 -5.26
N ARG A 63 -0.66 0.30 -6.32
CA ARG A 63 -1.40 1.57 -6.27
C ARG A 63 -2.86 1.39 -5.86
N LEU A 64 -3.37 0.15 -5.88
CA LEU A 64 -4.77 -0.15 -5.59
C LEU A 64 -5.14 0.15 -4.14
N ALA A 65 -4.25 -0.12 -3.19
CA ALA A 65 -4.51 0.10 -1.76
C ALA A 65 -4.82 1.57 -1.45
N GLU A 66 -4.01 2.49 -1.98
CA GLU A 66 -4.25 3.94 -1.88
C GLU A 66 -5.60 4.35 -2.48
N LEU A 67 -5.95 3.83 -3.67
CA LEU A 67 -7.25 4.10 -4.30
C LEU A 67 -8.41 3.62 -3.42
N ARG A 68 -8.34 2.38 -2.89
CA ARG A 68 -9.35 1.81 -2.00
C ARG A 68 -9.46 2.60 -0.70
N LEU A 69 -8.34 3.04 -0.11
CA LEU A 69 -8.32 3.94 1.05
C LEU A 69 -9.07 5.25 0.81
N HIS A 70 -9.01 5.76 -0.43
CA HIS A 70 -9.69 6.98 -0.86
C HIS A 70 -11.10 6.76 -1.44
N GLY A 71 -11.66 5.56 -1.30
CA GLY A 71 -13.07 5.30 -1.61
C GLY A 71 -13.34 4.84 -3.04
N PHE A 72 -12.32 4.40 -3.78
CA PHE A 72 -12.54 3.73 -5.06
C PHE A 72 -13.25 2.37 -4.82
N ASP A 73 -14.48 2.23 -5.29
CA ASP A 73 -15.29 1.00 -5.24
C ASP A 73 -15.40 0.30 -6.61
N GLY A 74 -14.83 0.86 -7.67
CA GLY A 74 -14.86 0.26 -9.00
C GLY A 74 -14.19 -1.12 -9.09
N ALA A 75 -14.48 -1.83 -10.18
CA ALA A 75 -13.83 -3.10 -10.46
C ALA A 75 -12.40 -2.90 -11.01
N VAL A 76 -11.61 -3.97 -11.02
CA VAL A 76 -10.22 -3.95 -11.46
C VAL A 76 -9.95 -5.12 -12.40
N LEU A 77 -9.35 -4.81 -13.54
CA LEU A 77 -8.78 -5.81 -14.44
C LEU A 77 -7.27 -5.67 -14.44
N VAL A 78 -6.57 -6.75 -14.10
CA VAL A 78 -5.11 -6.80 -14.10
C VAL A 78 -4.62 -7.47 -15.38
N LEU A 79 -3.73 -6.79 -16.12
CA LEU A 79 -3.00 -7.37 -17.24
C LEU A 79 -1.71 -7.98 -16.70
N ALA A 80 -1.63 -9.30 -16.74
CA ALA A 80 -0.55 -10.04 -16.11
C ALA A 80 -0.03 -11.16 -17.00
N SER A 81 1.16 -11.66 -16.69
CA SER A 81 1.71 -12.90 -17.24
C SER A 81 1.31 -14.14 -16.42
N GLU A 82 0.80 -13.94 -15.21
CA GLU A 82 0.46 -14.99 -14.24
C GLU A 82 -1.06 -15.12 -14.07
N SER A 83 -1.52 -16.26 -13.55
CA SER A 83 -2.94 -16.48 -13.24
C SER A 83 -3.44 -15.56 -12.11
N PHE A 84 -4.76 -15.34 -12.06
CA PHE A 84 -5.37 -14.56 -10.99
C PHE A 84 -5.08 -15.15 -9.59
N ASP A 85 -5.10 -16.47 -9.43
CA ASP A 85 -4.78 -17.13 -8.16
C ASP A 85 -3.33 -16.84 -7.71
N ALA A 86 -2.37 -16.90 -8.64
CA ALA A 86 -0.97 -16.60 -8.35
C ALA A 86 -0.77 -15.12 -7.98
N LEU A 87 -1.48 -14.21 -8.65
CA LEU A 87 -1.49 -12.79 -8.30
C LEU A 87 -2.15 -12.55 -6.94
N GLY A 88 -3.25 -13.23 -6.64
CA GLY A 88 -3.97 -13.12 -5.38
C GLY A 88 -3.13 -13.58 -4.18
N ALA A 89 -2.30 -14.61 -4.36
CA ALA A 89 -1.35 -15.06 -3.33
C ALA A 89 -0.27 -14.00 -3.04
N LYS A 90 0.18 -13.24 -4.05
CA LYS A 90 1.17 -12.17 -3.90
C LYS A 90 0.56 -10.83 -3.47
N HIS A 91 -0.68 -10.59 -3.86
CA HIS A 91 -1.41 -9.34 -3.65
C HIS A 91 -2.80 -9.62 -3.05
N PRO A 92 -2.88 -9.88 -1.73
CA PRO A 92 -4.13 -10.24 -1.06
C PRO A 92 -5.26 -9.22 -1.23
N ILE A 93 -4.94 -7.96 -1.54
CA ILE A 93 -5.93 -6.92 -1.85
C ILE A 93 -6.86 -7.30 -3.01
N LEU A 94 -6.40 -8.10 -3.98
CA LEU A 94 -7.20 -8.56 -5.12
C LEU A 94 -8.28 -9.56 -4.70
N LEU A 95 -8.13 -10.20 -3.54
CA LEU A 95 -9.07 -11.18 -3.02
C LEU A 95 -10.28 -10.54 -2.33
N TRP A 96 -10.33 -9.21 -2.25
CA TRP A 96 -11.44 -8.48 -1.66
C TRP A 96 -12.55 -8.21 -2.67
N GLY A 97 -13.79 -8.54 -2.32
CA GLY A 97 -14.97 -8.28 -3.16
C GLY A 97 -15.12 -9.30 -4.29
N GLN A 98 -16.14 -10.15 -4.18
CA GLN A 98 -16.42 -11.19 -5.17
C GLN A 98 -16.79 -10.58 -6.53
N GLY A 99 -16.09 -11.01 -7.58
CA GLY A 99 -16.32 -10.53 -8.96
C GLY A 99 -15.82 -9.10 -9.22
N SER A 100 -15.13 -8.47 -8.26
CA SER A 100 -14.61 -7.10 -8.40
C SER A 100 -13.20 -7.01 -8.94
N HIS A 101 -12.49 -8.13 -8.98
CA HIS A 101 -11.15 -8.23 -9.49
C HIS A 101 -11.05 -9.45 -10.37
N ASP A 102 -10.29 -9.32 -11.45
CA ASP A 102 -9.90 -10.43 -12.31
C ASP A 102 -8.57 -10.08 -12.99
N ALA A 103 -7.93 -11.08 -13.59
CA ALA A 103 -6.76 -10.92 -14.43
C ALA A 103 -7.02 -11.43 -15.85
N CYS A 104 -6.45 -10.73 -16.83
CA CYS A 104 -6.28 -11.21 -18.19
C CYS A 104 -4.82 -11.64 -18.36
N SER A 105 -4.61 -12.93 -18.60
CA SER A 105 -3.28 -13.51 -18.70
C SER A 105 -2.68 -13.33 -20.09
N TYR A 106 -1.37 -13.15 -20.17
CA TYR A 106 -0.66 -13.10 -21.44
C TYR A 106 -0.77 -14.45 -22.19
N PRO A 107 -0.98 -14.47 -23.52
CA PRO A 107 -1.11 -13.31 -24.43
C PRO A 107 -2.51 -12.70 -24.35
N TRP A 108 -2.61 -11.41 -23.96
CA TRP A 108 -3.88 -10.71 -23.70
C TRP A 108 -4.81 -10.69 -24.92
N LYS A 109 -5.71 -11.67 -25.00
CA LYS A 109 -6.63 -11.83 -26.14
C LYS A 109 -7.78 -10.84 -26.02
N LEU A 110 -8.08 -10.15 -27.11
CA LEU A 110 -9.12 -9.14 -27.14
C LEU A 110 -10.52 -9.67 -26.71
N PRO A 111 -11.01 -10.83 -27.18
CA PRO A 111 -12.31 -11.34 -26.75
C PRO A 111 -12.38 -11.55 -25.23
N GLU A 112 -11.35 -12.16 -24.64
CA GLU A 112 -11.25 -12.41 -23.20
C GLU A 112 -11.21 -11.10 -22.40
N LEU A 113 -10.44 -10.12 -22.87
CA LEU A 113 -10.36 -8.79 -22.26
C LEU A 113 -11.73 -8.11 -22.23
N LEU A 114 -12.48 -8.14 -23.33
CA LEU A 114 -13.82 -7.55 -23.42
C LEU A 114 -14.84 -8.30 -22.55
N GLU A 115 -14.80 -9.63 -22.55
CA GLU A 115 -15.64 -10.49 -21.72
C GLU A 115 -15.43 -10.18 -20.23
N LYS A 116 -14.17 -10.22 -19.76
CA LYS A 116 -13.82 -9.93 -18.36
C LYS A 116 -14.25 -8.54 -17.93
N VAL A 117 -14.00 -7.49 -18.74
CA VAL A 117 -14.47 -6.13 -18.44
C VAL A 117 -15.99 -6.07 -18.25
N ALA A 118 -16.72 -6.88 -18.99
CA ALA A 118 -18.18 -6.85 -19.00
C ALA A 118 -18.82 -7.71 -17.90
N GLU A 119 -18.09 -8.69 -17.36
CA GLU A 119 -18.48 -9.51 -16.20
C GLU A 119 -18.12 -8.87 -14.86
N LEU A 120 -17.06 -8.08 -14.82
CA LEU A 120 -16.58 -7.41 -13.62
C LEU A 120 -17.64 -6.48 -13.00
N VAL A 121 -17.80 -6.58 -11.68
CA VAL A 121 -18.76 -5.77 -10.90
C VAL A 121 -18.06 -4.90 -9.86
N PRO A 122 -18.56 -3.68 -9.58
CA PRO A 122 -18.01 -2.87 -8.51
C PRO A 122 -18.03 -3.59 -7.16
N MET A 123 -17.03 -3.30 -6.33
CA MET A 123 -16.93 -3.79 -4.96
C MET A 123 -18.10 -3.28 -4.13
N GLU A 124 -18.70 -4.17 -3.35
CA GLU A 124 -19.77 -3.80 -2.43
C GLU A 124 -19.26 -2.80 -1.37
N PRO A 125 -20.08 -1.79 -1.00
CA PRO A 125 -19.67 -0.77 -0.03
C PRO A 125 -19.20 -1.34 1.31
N GLU A 126 -19.82 -2.43 1.77
CA GLU A 126 -19.49 -3.12 3.01
C GLU A 126 -18.11 -3.76 2.94
N ASN A 127 -17.79 -4.42 1.82
CA ASN A 127 -16.46 -4.99 1.56
C ASN A 127 -15.39 -3.89 1.50
N LEU A 128 -15.68 -2.76 0.85
CA LEU A 128 -14.75 -1.63 0.83
C LEU A 128 -14.51 -1.05 2.22
N LYS A 129 -15.55 -0.90 3.06
CA LYS A 129 -15.40 -0.43 4.45
C LYS A 129 -14.52 -1.38 5.26
N MET A 130 -14.71 -2.69 5.12
CA MET A 130 -13.90 -3.70 5.79
C MET A 130 -12.43 -3.64 5.32
N LEU A 131 -12.19 -3.59 4.00
CA LEU A 131 -10.84 -3.43 3.46
C LEU A 131 -10.17 -2.14 3.95
N GLN A 132 -10.89 -1.02 3.99
CA GLN A 132 -10.35 0.24 4.51
C GLN A 132 -9.98 0.16 5.99
N LYS A 133 -10.69 -0.65 6.78
CA LYS A 133 -10.34 -0.91 8.19
C LYS A 133 -9.02 -1.69 8.27
N GLU A 134 -8.87 -2.73 7.44
CA GLU A 134 -7.64 -3.53 7.34
C GLU A 134 -6.44 -2.69 6.89
N LEU A 135 -6.60 -1.89 5.84
CA LEU A 135 -5.55 -0.99 5.35
C LEU A 135 -5.15 0.08 6.39
N LYS A 136 -6.06 0.47 7.28
CA LYS A 136 -5.78 1.38 8.39
C LYS A 136 -5.27 0.67 9.65
N ALA A 137 -5.27 -0.66 9.69
CA ALA A 137 -4.83 -1.44 10.85
C ALA A 137 -3.36 -1.18 11.19
N ALA A 138 -2.50 -1.02 10.17
CA ALA A 138 -1.09 -0.67 10.36
C ALA A 138 -0.91 0.65 11.15
N ASN A 139 -1.72 1.69 10.87
CA ASN A 139 -1.70 2.92 11.67
C ASN A 139 -2.19 2.68 13.10
N GLN A 140 -3.27 1.91 13.29
CA GLN A 140 -3.77 1.62 14.63
C GLN A 140 -2.73 0.84 15.46
N TRP A 141 -2.08 -0.15 14.85
CA TRP A 141 -0.99 -0.92 15.43
C TRP A 141 0.19 -0.02 15.79
N PHE A 142 0.61 0.88 14.88
CA PHE A 142 1.65 1.87 15.13
C PHE A 142 1.31 2.76 16.34
N GLN A 143 0.09 3.28 16.43
CA GLN A 143 -0.36 4.09 17.56
C GLN A 143 -0.38 3.31 18.88
N ARG A 144 -0.71 2.02 18.85
CA ARG A 144 -0.84 1.17 20.05
C ARG A 144 0.48 0.56 20.52
N ARG A 145 1.41 0.23 19.61
CA ARG A 145 2.65 -0.50 19.96
C ARG A 145 3.90 0.36 19.87
N VAL A 146 4.04 1.15 18.81
CA VAL A 146 5.26 1.94 18.56
C VAL A 146 5.27 3.22 19.39
N ILE A 147 4.20 4.03 19.31
CA ILE A 147 4.15 5.34 20.00
C ILE A 147 4.38 5.22 21.52
N PRO A 148 3.78 4.27 22.26
CA PRO A 148 4.05 4.14 23.68
C PRO A 148 5.49 3.73 23.98
N CYS A 149 6.11 2.91 23.12
CA CYS A 149 7.51 2.52 23.26
C CYS A 149 8.45 3.71 23.07
N LEU A 150 8.24 4.51 22.02
CA LEU A 150 9.00 5.73 21.78
C LEU A 150 8.83 6.75 22.93
N ARG A 151 7.62 6.90 23.47
CA ARG A 151 7.36 7.76 24.63
C ARG A 151 8.08 7.30 25.90
N LYS A 152 8.24 5.99 26.10
CA LYS A 152 9.00 5.45 27.24
C LYS A 152 10.49 5.73 27.07
N LEU A 153 11.03 5.52 25.86
CA LEU A 153 12.41 5.85 25.56
C LEU A 153 12.69 7.33 25.81
N ALA A 154 11.80 8.23 25.39
CA ALA A 154 11.96 9.67 25.57
C ALA A 154 12.00 10.13 27.03
N LYS A 155 11.58 9.29 27.99
CA LYS A 155 11.72 9.59 29.41
C LYS A 155 13.12 9.18 29.84
N LYS A 156 14.02 10.16 29.99
CA LYS A 156 15.34 9.93 30.58
C LYS A 156 15.19 9.37 32.01
N GLN A 157 15.92 8.30 32.30
CA GLN A 157 16.03 7.80 33.66
C GLN A 157 16.93 8.72 34.50
N GLU A 158 16.84 8.65 35.83
CA GLU A 158 17.62 9.49 36.76
C GLU A 158 19.14 9.36 36.58
N ASN A 159 19.60 8.24 36.02
CA ASN A 159 21.01 7.96 35.69
C ASN A 159 21.41 8.37 34.26
N GLY A 160 20.52 9.04 33.49
CA GLY A 160 20.75 9.43 32.11
C GLY A 160 20.75 8.29 31.09
N ALA A 161 20.58 7.02 31.53
CA ALA A 161 20.62 5.86 30.66
C ALA A 161 19.29 5.64 29.91
N VAL A 162 19.39 5.00 28.74
CA VAL A 162 18.23 4.51 27.99
C VAL A 162 17.54 3.38 28.74
N ASP A 163 16.20 3.36 28.74
CA ASP A 163 15.44 2.21 29.21
C ASP A 163 15.72 0.97 28.32
N ALA A 164 16.60 0.10 28.80
CA ALA A 164 17.02 -1.12 28.11
C ALA A 164 15.89 -2.11 27.84
N LYS A 165 14.78 -2.06 28.60
CA LYS A 165 13.60 -2.89 28.35
C LYS A 165 12.76 -2.31 27.21
N ALA A 166 12.61 -0.99 27.18
CA ALA A 166 11.95 -0.31 26.07
C ALA A 166 12.75 -0.46 24.77
N LEU A 167 14.08 -0.37 24.82
CA LEU A 167 14.94 -0.55 23.63
C LEU A 167 14.84 -1.97 23.06
N ARG A 168 14.89 -3.00 23.93
CA ARG A 168 14.65 -4.40 23.51
C ARG A 168 13.26 -4.61 22.91
N SER A 169 12.24 -3.99 23.50
CA SER A 169 10.88 -4.07 22.96
C SER A 169 10.80 -3.45 21.56
N LEU A 170 11.51 -2.35 21.34
CA LEU A 170 11.58 -1.70 20.02
C LEU A 170 12.29 -2.58 18.99
N ALA A 171 13.39 -3.24 19.37
CA ALA A 171 14.08 -4.19 18.50
C ALA A 171 13.16 -5.35 18.09
N THR A 172 12.38 -5.93 19.02
CA THR A 172 11.39 -6.96 18.69
C THR A 172 10.30 -6.47 17.75
N ILE A 173 9.81 -5.23 17.95
CA ILE A 173 8.87 -4.59 17.03
C ILE A 173 9.48 -4.50 15.63
N ILE A 174 10.71 -4.04 15.50
CA ILE A 174 11.39 -3.88 14.20
C ILE A 174 11.58 -5.23 13.49
N GLU A 175 11.96 -6.28 14.20
CA GLU A 175 12.05 -7.64 13.63
C GLU A 175 10.69 -8.12 13.11
N GLN A 176 9.62 -7.88 13.87
CA GLN A 176 8.26 -8.18 13.40
C GLN A 176 7.93 -7.41 12.10
N LEU A 177 8.28 -6.11 12.03
CA LEU A 177 8.05 -5.33 10.81
C LEU A 177 8.80 -5.86 9.60
N ARG A 178 10.04 -6.35 9.79
CA ARG A 178 10.84 -6.94 8.70
C ARG A 178 10.20 -8.21 8.15
N ALA A 179 9.61 -9.02 9.02
CA ALA A 179 8.90 -10.24 8.62
C ALA A 179 7.57 -9.95 7.93
N ASP A 180 6.78 -9.03 8.48
CA ASP A 180 5.41 -8.77 8.04
C ASP A 180 5.33 -7.80 6.86
N THR A 181 6.33 -6.93 6.70
CA THR A 181 6.37 -5.85 5.68
C THR A 181 7.76 -5.70 5.02
N PRO A 182 8.28 -6.76 4.38
CA PRO A 182 9.62 -6.74 3.79
C PRO A 182 9.80 -5.66 2.72
N VAL A 183 8.82 -5.41 1.85
CA VAL A 183 8.92 -4.42 0.77
C VAL A 183 9.07 -3.01 1.35
N ALA A 184 8.25 -2.61 2.31
CA ALA A 184 8.39 -1.33 3.00
C ALA A 184 9.72 -1.22 3.75
N CYS A 185 10.19 -2.29 4.39
CA CYS A 185 11.49 -2.28 5.08
C CYS A 185 12.69 -2.09 4.13
N HIS A 186 12.60 -2.53 2.87
CA HIS A 186 13.63 -2.34 1.85
C HIS A 186 13.50 -1.03 1.06
N ALA A 187 12.42 -0.27 1.27
CA ALA A 187 12.24 1.01 0.61
C ALA A 187 13.30 2.03 1.08
N VAL A 188 13.90 2.72 0.11
CA VAL A 188 14.89 3.78 0.35
C VAL A 188 14.15 5.08 0.67
N VAL A 189 14.47 5.67 1.82
CA VAL A 189 13.89 6.92 2.28
C VAL A 189 14.96 7.83 2.86
N GLU A 190 14.77 9.14 2.71
CA GLU A 190 15.59 10.15 3.37
C GLU A 190 15.04 10.43 4.78
N VAL A 191 15.88 10.33 5.81
CA VAL A 191 15.59 10.64 7.21
C VAL A 191 16.77 11.41 7.78
N GLY A 192 16.54 12.57 8.39
CA GLY A 192 17.63 13.39 8.96
C GLY A 192 18.73 13.78 7.95
N GLY A 193 18.39 13.91 6.66
CA GLY A 193 19.36 14.22 5.60
C GLY A 193 20.18 13.02 5.08
N TYR A 194 19.87 11.80 5.53
CA TYR A 194 20.53 10.57 5.09
C TYR A 194 19.55 9.66 4.35
N SER A 195 19.92 9.22 3.15
CA SER A 195 19.11 8.31 2.32
C SER A 195 19.59 6.88 2.46
N ALA A 196 18.71 6.01 2.95
CA ALA A 196 18.99 4.58 3.17
C ALA A 196 17.70 3.78 3.23
N GLN A 197 17.80 2.45 3.26
CA GLN A 197 16.64 1.60 3.46
C GLN A 197 16.07 1.78 4.87
N ILE A 198 14.75 1.66 5.03
CA ILE A 198 14.09 1.74 6.35
C ILE A 198 14.73 0.79 7.37
N GLN A 199 15.05 -0.44 6.97
CA GLN A 199 15.70 -1.41 7.87
C GLN A 199 17.09 -0.98 8.34
N GLN A 200 17.84 -0.26 7.49
CA GLN A 200 19.18 0.25 7.81
C GLN A 200 19.08 1.42 8.77
N HIS A 201 18.12 2.34 8.54
CA HIS A 201 17.81 3.42 9.49
C HIS A 201 17.48 2.86 10.88
N PHE A 202 16.62 1.84 10.96
CA PHE A 202 16.30 1.18 12.22
C PHE A 202 17.54 0.58 12.90
N GLN A 203 18.38 -0.13 12.13
CA GLN A 203 19.58 -0.75 12.67
C GLN A 203 20.54 0.29 13.26
N ILE A 204 20.88 1.32 12.48
CA ILE A 204 21.82 2.38 12.90
C ILE A 204 21.31 3.09 14.15
N LEU A 205 20.02 3.46 14.19
CA LEU A 205 19.44 4.17 15.32
C LEU A 205 19.38 3.30 16.59
N LEU A 206 19.06 2.01 16.46
CA LEU A 206 19.10 1.08 17.59
C LEU A 206 20.51 0.89 18.14
N GLU A 207 21.51 0.74 17.26
CA GLU A 207 22.92 0.60 17.64
C GLU A 207 23.43 1.85 18.37
N GLN A 208 23.11 3.04 17.86
CA GLN A 208 23.47 4.31 18.51
C GLN A 208 22.83 4.46 19.88
N MET A 209 21.53 4.14 20.02
CA MET A 209 20.83 4.19 21.31
C MET A 209 21.30 3.14 22.32
N GLY A 210 21.94 2.06 21.85
CA GLY A 210 22.55 1.05 22.72
C GLY A 210 23.87 1.50 23.35
N GLN A 211 24.48 2.58 22.86
CA GLN A 211 25.75 3.11 23.36
C GLN A 211 25.50 4.12 24.51
N PRO A 212 26.16 3.97 25.68
CA PRO A 212 25.92 4.81 26.85
C PRO A 212 26.13 6.32 26.62
N ASP A 213 27.06 6.69 25.73
CA ASP A 213 27.49 8.08 25.53
C ASP A 213 26.81 8.77 24.34
N ASN A 214 25.95 8.06 23.60
CA ASN A 214 25.47 8.50 22.28
C ASN A 214 23.93 8.67 22.22
N TYR A 215 23.27 8.60 23.37
CA TYR A 215 21.83 8.75 23.47
C TYR A 215 21.41 10.20 23.68
N ASP A 216 20.71 10.76 22.68
CA ASP A 216 20.04 12.05 22.75
C ASP A 216 18.57 11.94 22.27
N ASP A 217 17.78 12.98 22.54
CA ASP A 217 16.39 13.07 22.13
C ASP A 217 16.26 13.09 20.59
N THR A 218 17.33 13.48 19.88
CA THR A 218 17.43 13.46 18.41
C THR A 218 17.19 12.07 17.82
N GLN A 219 17.74 11.00 18.41
CA GLN A 219 17.55 9.63 17.90
C GLN A 219 16.10 9.18 17.96
N ILE A 220 15.35 9.64 18.98
CA ILE A 220 13.92 9.33 19.11
C ILE A 220 13.10 10.06 18.04
N VAL A 221 13.45 11.31 17.75
CA VAL A 221 12.82 12.07 16.67
C VAL A 221 13.04 11.36 15.33
N LEU A 222 14.27 10.94 15.05
CA LEU A 222 14.61 10.20 13.83
C LEU A 222 13.88 8.85 13.78
N LEU A 223 13.89 8.06 14.85
CA LEU A 223 13.13 6.79 14.90
C LEU A 223 11.65 7.01 14.61
N ARG A 224 11.05 8.05 15.19
CA ARG A 224 9.64 8.39 14.96
C ARG A 224 9.39 8.74 13.49
N GLU A 225 10.32 9.45 12.86
CA GLU A 225 10.27 9.73 11.43
C GLU A 225 10.34 8.44 10.61
N VAL A 226 11.29 7.54 10.89
CA VAL A 226 11.44 6.25 10.19
C VAL A 226 10.15 5.44 10.28
N PHE A 227 9.60 5.24 11.49
CA PHE A 227 8.34 4.51 11.64
C PHE A 227 7.16 5.20 10.96
N THR A 228 7.16 6.53 10.89
CA THR A 228 6.11 7.28 10.18
C THR A 228 6.19 7.01 8.68
N LYS A 229 7.38 7.06 8.09
CA LYS A 229 7.59 6.73 6.66
C LYS A 229 7.23 5.27 6.37
N TRP A 230 7.66 4.35 7.22
CA TRP A 230 7.27 2.94 7.14
C TRP A 230 5.75 2.77 7.12
N ARG A 231 5.05 3.36 8.10
CA ARG A 231 3.58 3.28 8.20
C ARG A 231 2.92 3.79 6.92
N ASP A 232 3.36 4.95 6.43
CA ASP A 232 2.77 5.57 5.26
C ASP A 232 2.98 4.72 4.01
N LEU A 233 4.15 4.10 3.85
CA LEU A 233 4.43 3.15 2.77
C LEU A 233 3.57 1.90 2.85
N VAL A 234 3.49 1.28 4.03
CA VAL A 234 2.69 0.07 4.26
C VAL A 234 1.21 0.32 3.95
N MET A 235 0.66 1.43 4.45
CA MET A 235 -0.74 1.81 4.18
C MET A 235 -0.97 2.09 2.69
N LYS A 236 -0.05 2.79 2.04
CA LYS A 236 -0.17 3.16 0.62
C LYS A 236 -0.09 1.95 -0.31
N ALA A 237 0.78 0.99 0.02
CA ALA A 237 0.97 -0.23 -0.75
C ALA A 237 -0.03 -1.34 -0.38
N GLY A 238 -0.66 -1.26 0.81
CA GLY A 238 -1.48 -2.34 1.36
C GLY A 238 -0.67 -3.58 1.70
N GLU A 239 0.60 -3.40 2.08
CA GLU A 239 1.47 -4.50 2.48
C GLU A 239 1.10 -5.02 3.88
N GLY A 240 1.32 -6.31 4.15
CA GLY A 240 1.02 -6.89 5.46
C GLY A 240 -0.47 -6.89 5.81
N LEU A 241 -1.35 -6.90 4.80
CA LEU A 241 -2.79 -7.08 5.00
C LEU A 241 -3.05 -8.33 5.85
N GLY A 242 -3.78 -8.18 6.96
CA GLY A 242 -4.03 -9.24 7.93
C GLY A 242 -2.97 -9.42 9.02
N ALA A 243 -1.76 -8.85 8.87
CA ALA A 243 -0.69 -8.98 9.87
C ALA A 243 -0.86 -8.03 11.08
N PHE A 244 -1.64 -6.96 10.90
CA PHE A 244 -1.82 -5.89 11.91
C PHE A 244 -3.22 -5.82 12.52
N SER A 245 -4.12 -6.69 12.08
CA SER A 245 -5.52 -6.80 12.52
C SER A 245 -5.71 -7.47 13.87
#